data_AF-A0A966FK41-F1
#
_entry.id   AF-A0A966FK41-F1
#
_cell.length_a   1.000
_cell.length_b   1.000
_cell.length_c   1.000
_cell.angle_alpha   90.00
_cell.angle_beta   90.00
_cell.angle_gamma   90.00
#
_symmetry.space_group_name_H-M   'P 1'
#
loop_
_entity.id
_entity.type
_entity.pdbx_description
1 polymer ?
#
loop_
_entity_poly.entity_id
_entity_poly.type
_entity_poly.pdbx_seq_one_letter_code
_entity_poly.pdbx_strand_id
1 'polypeptide(L)'
;MGVIPNSHAQNVFKVTYSVTDVKIQGSLDNLDNNSKQLFEKMADYTKDVNYILIANQEESYFEQENALNKESDSPLEHILSRGAQRFTSFNERVYANHNVDSIVFVRNILNQDFTVKRDYFNFNWVFKKETKKILDFNAIKAEGSYYHPVTNEDLKVVAWYIPSIQLQSGPDIFMGLPGLIAEVDLKGAIVTIKKIETIKNLEIEKINDLKAMNQQEFKDLIKSLNKKFENYIDD
;
A
#
# COMPACT_ATOMS: atom_id res chain seq x y z
N MET A 1 -9.74 46.90 -9.65
CA MET A 1 -9.05 46.05 -8.65
C MET A 1 -8.68 44.76 -9.36
N GLY A 2 -7.39 44.47 -9.47
CA GLY A 2 -6.87 43.35 -10.26
C GLY A 2 -7.26 42.01 -9.64
N VAL A 3 -7.72 41.09 -10.49
CA VAL A 3 -7.82 39.68 -10.16
C VAL A 3 -6.38 39.15 -10.11
N ILE A 4 -5.92 38.76 -8.93
CA ILE A 4 -4.66 38.02 -8.78
C ILE A 4 -4.94 36.63 -9.35
N PRO A 5 -4.26 36.19 -10.43
CA PRO A 5 -4.33 34.80 -10.84
C PRO A 5 -3.62 33.98 -9.76
N ASN A 6 -4.33 33.06 -9.12
CA ASN A 6 -3.73 32.14 -8.17
C ASN A 6 -2.87 31.12 -8.96
N SER A 7 -1.67 31.54 -9.36
CA SER A 7 -0.75 30.74 -10.17
C SER A 7 0.23 29.99 -9.27
N HIS A 8 -0.28 29.00 -8.54
CA HIS A 8 0.57 27.93 -8.02
C HIS A 8 0.05 26.63 -8.62
N ALA A 9 0.55 26.28 -9.81
CA ALA A 9 0.44 24.91 -10.26
C ALA A 9 1.17 24.06 -9.21
N GLN A 10 0.41 23.36 -8.36
CA GLN A 10 1.00 22.50 -7.36
C GLN A 10 1.68 21.36 -8.11
N ASN A 11 2.99 21.21 -7.89
CA ASN A 11 3.73 20.08 -8.45
C ASN A 11 3.20 18.82 -7.77
N VAL A 12 2.57 17.94 -8.55
CA VAL A 12 2.11 16.64 -8.08
C VAL A 12 3.12 15.60 -8.53
N PHE A 13 3.52 14.72 -7.61
CA PHE A 13 4.37 13.58 -7.92
C PHE A 13 3.48 12.40 -8.28
N LYS A 14 3.76 11.78 -9.43
CA LYS A 14 3.29 10.43 -9.76
C LYS A 14 4.45 9.48 -9.59
N VAL A 15 4.32 8.55 -8.65
CA VAL A 15 5.36 7.58 -8.29
C VAL A 15 4.83 6.19 -8.59
N THR A 16 5.58 5.44 -9.39
CA THR A 16 5.29 4.03 -9.69
C THR A 16 6.15 3.14 -8.81
N TYR A 17 5.52 2.19 -8.12
CA TYR A 17 6.16 1.15 -7.33
C TYR A 17 5.96 -0.22 -7.98
N SER A 18 6.86 -1.14 -7.73
CA SER A 18 6.75 -2.54 -8.14
C SER A 18 7.29 -3.47 -7.05
N VAL A 19 6.81 -4.71 -7.02
CA VAL A 19 7.40 -5.76 -6.19
C VAL A 19 8.76 -6.14 -6.75
N THR A 20 9.82 -5.96 -5.97
CA THR A 20 11.20 -6.28 -6.36
C THR A 20 11.67 -7.62 -5.83
N ASP A 21 11.07 -8.09 -4.73
CA ASP A 21 11.34 -9.39 -4.15
C ASP A 21 10.09 -9.94 -3.46
N VAL A 22 9.87 -11.25 -3.58
CA VAL A 22 8.76 -11.97 -2.92
C VAL A 22 9.33 -12.80 -1.78
N LYS A 23 8.80 -12.61 -0.58
CA LYS A 23 9.27 -13.30 0.62
C LYS A 23 8.36 -14.46 0.96
N ILE A 24 8.92 -15.66 0.92
CA ILE A 24 8.23 -16.88 1.32
C ILE A 24 8.23 -16.95 2.85
N GLN A 25 7.04 -16.99 3.44
CA GLN A 25 6.89 -17.22 4.86
C GLN A 25 6.56 -18.69 5.13
N GLY A 26 7.45 -19.39 5.83
CA GLY A 26 7.31 -20.81 6.11
C GLY A 26 7.90 -21.70 5.02
N SER A 27 7.72 -23.01 5.18
CA SER A 27 8.18 -24.00 4.20
C SER A 27 7.05 -24.31 3.21
N LEU A 28 7.38 -24.25 1.92
CA LEU A 28 6.50 -24.75 0.86
C LEU A 28 6.50 -26.28 0.80
N ASP A 29 7.41 -26.98 1.49
CA ASP A 29 7.70 -28.40 1.29
C ASP A 29 6.47 -29.28 1.51
N ASN A 30 5.60 -28.90 2.46
CA ASN A 30 4.37 -29.60 2.82
C ASN A 30 3.20 -29.37 1.85
N LEU A 31 3.33 -28.46 0.88
CA LEU A 31 2.31 -28.24 -0.14
C LEU A 31 2.41 -29.31 -1.25
N ASP A 32 1.27 -29.69 -1.80
CA ASP A 32 1.23 -30.50 -3.02
C ASP A 32 1.81 -29.73 -4.22
N ASN A 33 2.17 -30.46 -5.28
CA ASN A 33 2.83 -29.87 -6.44
C ASN A 33 1.98 -28.81 -7.15
N ASN A 34 0.65 -28.96 -7.19
CA ASN A 34 -0.22 -27.99 -7.84
C ASN A 34 -0.28 -26.69 -7.04
N SER A 35 -0.37 -26.79 -5.71
CA SER A 35 -0.32 -25.64 -4.81
C SER A 35 1.02 -24.89 -4.90
N LYS A 36 2.15 -25.61 -4.97
CA LYS A 36 3.48 -25.01 -5.21
C LYS A 36 3.55 -24.26 -6.53
N GLN A 37 3.13 -24.90 -7.63
CA GLN A 37 3.12 -24.28 -8.95
C GLN A 37 2.21 -23.05 -9.01
N LEU A 38 1.05 -23.10 -8.35
CA LEU A 38 0.15 -21.95 -8.28
C LEU A 38 0.80 -20.79 -7.53
N PHE A 39 1.44 -21.06 -6.39
CA PHE A 39 2.18 -20.06 -5.63
C PHE A 39 3.33 -19.43 -6.46
N GLU A 40 4.12 -20.25 -7.16
CA GLU A 40 5.19 -19.77 -8.03
C GLU A 40 4.66 -18.87 -9.15
N LYS A 41 3.52 -19.24 -9.76
CA LYS A 41 2.85 -18.39 -10.77
C LYS A 41 2.37 -17.07 -10.19
N MET A 42 1.82 -17.08 -8.97
CA MET A 42 1.39 -15.84 -8.28
C MET A 42 2.60 -14.95 -7.96
N ALA A 43 3.71 -15.54 -7.51
CA ALA A 43 4.95 -14.83 -7.22
C ALA A 43 5.57 -14.25 -8.50
N ASP A 44 5.54 -14.99 -9.61
CA ASP A 44 5.99 -14.48 -10.91
C ASP A 44 5.10 -13.33 -11.41
N TYR A 45 3.79 -13.46 -11.23
CA TYR A 45 2.80 -12.45 -11.63
C TYR A 45 3.00 -11.11 -10.90
N THR A 46 3.67 -11.06 -9.73
CA THR A 46 3.96 -9.78 -9.06
C THR A 46 4.83 -8.84 -9.91
N LYS A 47 5.59 -9.37 -10.87
CA LYS A 47 6.41 -8.58 -11.81
C LYS A 47 5.56 -7.71 -12.73
N ASP A 48 4.33 -8.13 -12.99
CA ASP A 48 3.35 -7.41 -13.81
C ASP A 48 2.38 -6.56 -12.97
N VAL A 49 2.63 -6.46 -11.65
CA VAL A 49 1.87 -5.62 -10.73
C VAL A 49 2.69 -4.37 -10.40
N ASN A 50 2.19 -3.23 -10.84
CA ASN A 50 2.67 -1.93 -10.39
C ASN A 50 1.63 -1.28 -9.46
N TYR A 51 2.10 -0.38 -8.60
CA TYR A 51 1.25 0.50 -7.82
C TYR A 51 1.58 1.95 -8.13
N ILE A 52 0.60 2.83 -8.03
CA ILE A 52 0.74 4.25 -8.29
C ILE A 52 0.42 5.01 -7.02
N LEU A 53 1.32 5.92 -6.66
CA LEU A 53 1.09 6.99 -5.69
C LEU A 53 1.03 8.31 -6.45
N ILE A 54 -0.05 9.05 -6.30
CA ILE A 54 -0.20 10.43 -6.75
C ILE A 54 -0.22 11.30 -5.50
N ALA A 55 0.75 12.20 -5.33
CA ALA A 55 0.90 12.90 -4.07
C ALA A 55 1.50 14.30 -4.21
N ASN A 56 1.08 15.19 -3.32
CA ASN A 56 1.70 16.48 -3.06
C ASN A 56 1.91 16.63 -1.53
N GLN A 57 2.26 17.83 -1.07
CA GLN A 57 2.52 18.07 0.36
C GLN A 57 1.28 17.98 1.25
N GLU A 58 0.08 18.09 0.68
CA GLU A 58 -1.19 18.18 1.41
C GLU A 58 -1.98 16.88 1.40
N GLU A 59 -1.91 16.11 0.32
CA GLU A 59 -2.66 14.88 0.16
C GLU A 59 -1.97 13.87 -0.76
N SER A 60 -2.38 12.61 -0.64
CA SER A 60 -1.95 11.55 -1.55
C SER A 60 -3.03 10.52 -1.81
N TYR A 61 -3.00 9.95 -3.01
CA TYR A 61 -3.83 8.84 -3.45
C TYR A 61 -2.92 7.69 -3.91
N PHE A 62 -3.20 6.48 -3.45
CA PHE A 62 -2.46 5.27 -3.79
C PHE A 62 -3.42 4.17 -4.24
N GLU A 63 -3.05 3.46 -5.30
CA GLU A 63 -3.78 2.30 -5.80
C GLU A 63 -2.86 1.36 -6.59
N GLN A 64 -3.37 0.18 -6.95
CA GLN A 64 -2.71 -0.66 -7.94
C GLN A 64 -2.93 -0.11 -9.37
N GLU A 65 -1.86 -0.02 -10.16
CA GLU A 65 -1.94 0.27 -11.58
C GLU A 65 -2.73 -0.85 -12.28
N ASN A 66 -3.89 -0.52 -12.85
CA ASN A 66 -4.81 -1.42 -13.55
C ASN A 66 -5.79 -2.23 -12.70
N ALA A 67 -6.17 -1.78 -11.49
CA ALA A 67 -7.35 -2.33 -10.80
C ALA A 67 -8.64 -2.26 -11.66
N LEU A 68 -8.68 -1.38 -12.68
CA LEU A 68 -9.82 -1.17 -13.59
C LEU A 68 -9.61 -1.68 -15.03
N ASN A 69 -8.38 -2.00 -15.46
CA ASN A 69 -8.05 -2.23 -16.89
C ASN A 69 -7.62 -3.66 -17.23
N LYS A 70 -7.53 -4.57 -16.26
CA LYS A 70 -7.40 -6.01 -16.55
C LYS A 70 -8.78 -6.65 -16.51
N GLU A 71 -9.64 -6.21 -17.43
CA GLU A 71 -10.80 -6.99 -17.94
C GLU A 71 -10.29 -8.19 -18.76
N SER A 72 -9.42 -9.00 -18.17
CA SER A 72 -9.16 -10.31 -18.71
C SER A 72 -10.24 -11.21 -18.14
N ASP A 73 -11.20 -11.63 -18.98
CA ASP A 73 -12.25 -12.59 -18.60
C ASP A 73 -11.68 -13.96 -18.14
N SER A 74 -10.35 -14.15 -18.14
CA SER A 74 -9.70 -15.37 -17.70
C SER A 74 -9.79 -15.54 -16.18
N PRO A 75 -10.51 -16.57 -15.68
CA PRO A 75 -10.57 -16.84 -14.24
C PRO A 75 -9.18 -17.11 -13.63
N LEU A 76 -8.26 -17.68 -14.41
CA LEU A 76 -6.89 -17.93 -13.95
C LEU A 76 -6.12 -16.62 -13.74
N GLU A 77 -6.26 -15.64 -14.64
CA GLU A 77 -5.56 -14.37 -14.50
C GLU A 77 -6.07 -13.60 -13.27
N HIS A 78 -7.38 -13.62 -13.02
CA HIS A 78 -7.95 -13.07 -11.80
C HIS A 78 -7.37 -13.74 -10.54
N ILE A 79 -7.27 -15.07 -10.52
CA ILE A 79 -6.67 -15.80 -9.39
C ILE A 79 -5.21 -15.41 -9.19
N LEU A 80 -4.42 -15.34 -10.27
CA LEU A 80 -3.00 -14.99 -10.21
C LEU A 80 -2.80 -13.54 -9.73
N SER A 81 -3.58 -12.61 -10.25
CA SER A 81 -3.55 -11.20 -9.85
C SER A 81 -3.92 -11.01 -8.39
N ARG A 82 -5.04 -11.60 -7.93
CA ARG A 82 -5.46 -11.57 -6.53
C ARG A 82 -4.44 -12.25 -5.61
N GLY A 83 -3.84 -13.35 -6.06
CA GLY A 83 -2.77 -14.03 -5.33
C GLY A 83 -1.51 -13.16 -5.20
N ALA A 84 -1.09 -12.53 -6.29
CA ALA A 84 0.05 -11.62 -6.33
C ALA A 84 -0.12 -10.42 -5.38
N GLN A 85 -1.31 -9.82 -5.34
CA GLN A 85 -1.66 -8.73 -4.42
C GLN A 85 -1.47 -9.11 -2.94
N ARG A 86 -1.69 -10.39 -2.57
CA ARG A 86 -1.58 -10.82 -1.17
C ARG A 86 -0.15 -10.76 -0.63
N PHE A 87 0.88 -10.81 -1.49
CA PHE A 87 2.27 -10.68 -1.05
C PHE A 87 2.58 -9.32 -0.42
N THR A 88 1.96 -8.24 -0.90
CA THR A 88 2.11 -6.90 -0.33
C THR A 88 1.11 -6.66 0.79
N SER A 89 -0.07 -7.29 0.72
CA SER A 89 -1.18 -7.03 1.65
C SER A 89 -1.60 -5.55 1.71
N PHE A 90 -1.35 -4.80 0.63
CA PHE A 90 -1.81 -3.43 0.50
C PHE A 90 -3.33 -3.34 0.41
N ASN A 91 -3.87 -2.14 0.67
CA ASN A 91 -5.26 -1.84 0.40
C ASN A 91 -5.49 -1.63 -1.10
N GLU A 92 -6.74 -1.76 -1.54
CA GLU A 92 -7.12 -1.54 -2.95
C GLU A 92 -6.85 -0.09 -3.35
N ARG A 93 -7.26 0.83 -2.48
CA ARG A 93 -7.09 2.27 -2.61
C ARG A 93 -6.82 2.90 -1.26
N VAL A 94 -6.01 3.95 -1.24
CA VAL A 94 -5.73 4.75 -0.05
C VAL A 94 -5.72 6.23 -0.43
N TYR A 95 -6.45 7.04 0.32
CA TYR A 95 -6.37 8.49 0.27
C TYR A 95 -5.93 9.00 1.64
N ALA A 96 -4.91 9.86 1.68
CA ALA A 96 -4.39 10.47 2.89
C ALA A 96 -4.45 12.00 2.77
N ASN A 97 -4.85 12.67 3.85
CA ASN A 97 -4.90 14.12 3.96
C ASN A 97 -4.01 14.57 5.13
N HIS A 98 -2.87 15.17 4.78
CA HIS A 98 -1.83 15.61 5.71
C HIS A 98 -2.19 16.89 6.46
N ASN A 99 -3.23 17.62 6.03
CA ASN A 99 -3.68 18.82 6.74
C ASN A 99 -4.49 18.48 8.01
N VAL A 100 -5.05 17.28 8.08
CA VAL A 100 -5.90 16.82 9.19
C VAL A 100 -5.49 15.44 9.72
N ASP A 101 -4.33 14.91 9.31
CA ASP A 101 -3.79 13.61 9.69
C ASP A 101 -4.80 12.45 9.58
N SER A 102 -5.59 12.44 8.50
CA SER A 102 -6.67 11.48 8.26
C SER A 102 -6.41 10.63 7.03
N ILE A 103 -6.71 9.34 7.12
CA ILE A 103 -6.61 8.38 6.02
C ILE A 103 -7.96 7.68 5.79
N VAL A 104 -8.29 7.50 4.51
CA VAL A 104 -9.40 6.67 4.05
C VAL A 104 -8.80 5.58 3.17
N PHE A 105 -9.13 4.32 3.43
CA PHE A 105 -8.68 3.20 2.60
C PHE A 105 -9.81 2.24 2.27
N VAL A 106 -9.68 1.57 1.13
CA VAL A 106 -10.60 0.51 0.69
C VAL A 106 -9.90 -0.83 0.83
N ARG A 107 -10.46 -1.71 1.66
CA ARG A 107 -9.95 -3.08 1.83
C ARG A 107 -10.92 -4.06 1.19
N ASN A 108 -10.41 -4.91 0.30
CA ASN A 108 -11.18 -6.07 -0.16
C ASN A 108 -11.03 -7.22 0.84
N ILE A 109 -12.16 -7.71 1.36
CA ILE A 109 -12.24 -8.84 2.27
C ILE A 109 -13.35 -9.75 1.76
N LEU A 110 -13.02 -11.00 1.43
CA LEU A 110 -13.97 -11.99 0.89
C LEU A 110 -14.75 -11.49 -0.34
N ASN A 111 -14.05 -10.83 -1.28
CA ASN A 111 -14.61 -10.23 -2.48
C ASN A 111 -15.60 -9.08 -2.22
N GLN A 112 -15.59 -8.52 -1.01
CA GLN A 112 -16.35 -7.32 -0.67
C GLN A 112 -15.41 -6.18 -0.28
N ASP A 113 -15.66 -5.00 -0.82
CA ASP A 113 -14.92 -3.79 -0.49
C ASP A 113 -15.49 -3.13 0.76
N PHE A 114 -14.60 -2.78 1.69
CA PHE A 114 -14.90 -2.02 2.89
C PHE A 114 -14.10 -0.73 2.89
N THR A 115 -14.80 0.41 2.87
CA THR A 115 -14.18 1.72 3.06
C THR A 115 -14.03 1.99 4.54
N VAL A 116 -12.81 2.35 4.97
CA VAL A 116 -12.48 2.63 6.36
C VAL A 116 -11.86 4.01 6.46
N LYS A 117 -12.34 4.82 7.38
CA LYS A 117 -11.79 6.13 7.73
C LYS A 117 -11.22 6.10 9.13
N ARG A 118 -10.04 6.69 9.30
CA ARG A 118 -9.35 6.76 10.59
C ARG A 118 -8.27 7.84 10.57
N ASP A 119 -7.72 8.11 11.74
CA ASP A 119 -6.48 8.87 11.88
C ASP A 119 -5.29 8.07 11.36
N TYR A 120 -4.19 8.78 11.09
CA TYR A 120 -2.93 8.20 10.62
C TYR A 120 -2.43 7.03 11.46
N PHE A 121 -1.70 6.15 10.80
CA PHE A 121 -0.95 5.10 11.46
C PHE A 121 0.25 5.73 12.15
N ASN A 122 0.41 5.48 13.45
CA ASN A 122 1.64 5.82 14.14
C ASN A 122 2.63 4.66 14.03
N PHE A 123 3.68 4.86 13.22
CA PHE A 123 4.73 3.86 13.00
C PHE A 123 5.86 3.92 14.03
N ASN A 124 5.93 4.98 14.85
CA ASN A 124 7.04 5.26 15.76
C ASN A 124 8.42 5.05 15.12
N TRP A 125 8.64 5.69 13.95
CA TRP A 125 9.83 5.49 13.14
C TRP A 125 11.14 5.74 13.92
N VAL A 126 12.05 4.76 13.85
CA VAL A 126 13.42 4.85 14.37
C VAL A 126 14.36 5.02 13.19
N PHE A 127 14.94 6.22 13.08
CA PHE A 127 15.92 6.57 12.05
C PHE A 127 17.22 5.78 12.23
N LYS A 128 17.78 5.31 11.12
CA LYS A 128 19.04 4.57 11.07
C LYS A 128 20.09 5.35 10.27
N LYS A 129 21.34 4.89 10.32
CA LYS A 129 22.46 5.56 9.63
C LYS A 129 22.73 4.96 8.25
N GLU A 130 22.18 3.79 7.98
CA GLU A 130 22.35 3.07 6.73
C GLU A 130 21.73 3.85 5.58
N THR A 131 22.49 3.95 4.49
CA THR A 131 22.08 4.60 3.26
C THR A 131 22.26 3.66 2.09
N LYS A 132 21.38 3.73 1.09
CA LYS A 132 21.57 3.05 -0.19
C LYS A 132 21.09 3.91 -1.35
N LYS A 133 21.51 3.58 -2.56
CA LYS A 133 20.98 4.18 -3.79
C LYS A 133 19.67 3.48 -4.18
N ILE A 134 18.63 4.25 -4.44
CA ILE A 134 17.39 3.80 -5.09
C ILE A 134 17.13 4.78 -6.22
N LEU A 135 17.11 4.28 -7.45
CA LEU A 135 17.34 5.10 -8.64
C LEU A 135 18.64 5.92 -8.45
N ASP A 136 18.62 7.21 -8.76
CA ASP A 136 19.77 8.12 -8.57
C ASP A 136 19.82 8.76 -7.16
N PHE A 137 18.81 8.53 -6.33
CA PHE A 137 18.66 9.19 -5.02
C PHE A 137 19.35 8.43 -3.89
N ASN A 138 19.80 9.18 -2.88
CA ASN A 138 20.26 8.60 -1.61
C ASN A 138 19.05 8.37 -0.70
N ALA A 139 18.77 7.11 -0.39
CA ALA A 139 17.72 6.73 0.55
C ALA A 139 18.34 6.38 1.91
N ILE A 140 17.62 6.71 2.99
CA ILE A 140 18.00 6.45 4.39
C ILE A 140 17.05 5.41 4.96
N LYS A 141 17.58 4.48 5.73
CA LYS A 141 16.79 3.44 6.40
C LYS A 141 16.06 3.98 7.63
N ALA A 142 14.82 3.55 7.81
CA ALA A 142 14.04 3.69 9.03
C ALA A 142 13.37 2.36 9.37
N GLU A 143 13.16 2.09 10.66
CA GLU A 143 12.45 0.92 11.15
C GLU A 143 11.25 1.38 11.96
N GLY A 144 10.11 0.74 11.79
CA GLY A 144 8.88 1.10 12.49
C GLY A 144 8.01 -0.12 12.75
N SER A 145 6.88 0.11 13.39
CA SER A 145 5.87 -0.91 13.63
C SER A 145 4.48 -0.31 13.65
N TYR A 146 3.48 -1.06 13.20
CA TYR A 146 2.10 -0.63 13.23
C TYR A 146 1.17 -1.79 13.59
N TYR A 147 0.07 -1.46 14.27
CA TYR A 147 -0.98 -2.43 14.55
C TYR A 147 -1.72 -2.77 13.25
N HIS A 148 -1.69 -4.05 12.89
CA HIS A 148 -2.37 -4.57 11.70
C HIS A 148 -3.71 -5.22 12.12
N PRO A 149 -4.86 -4.60 11.78
CA PRO A 149 -6.15 -5.02 12.29
C PRO A 149 -6.57 -6.42 11.84
N VAL A 150 -6.16 -6.85 10.63
CA VAL A 150 -6.56 -8.16 10.08
C VAL A 150 -5.91 -9.32 10.84
N THR A 151 -4.63 -9.17 11.19
CA THR A 151 -3.88 -10.19 11.93
C THR A 151 -3.98 -10.00 13.45
N ASN A 152 -4.48 -8.85 13.91
CA ASN A 152 -4.55 -8.48 15.33
C ASN A 152 -3.16 -8.50 16.01
N GLU A 153 -2.13 -8.07 15.28
CA GLU A 153 -0.72 -8.08 15.71
C GLU A 153 -0.01 -6.79 15.31
N ASP A 154 1.03 -6.42 16.06
CA ASP A 154 1.95 -5.36 15.65
C ASP A 154 2.94 -5.92 14.63
N LEU A 155 2.90 -5.37 13.41
CA LEU A 155 3.81 -5.73 12.33
C LEU A 155 4.99 -4.76 12.28
N LYS A 156 6.19 -5.32 12.20
CA LYS A 156 7.41 -4.54 11.93
C LYS A 156 7.51 -4.24 10.44
N VAL A 157 8.05 -3.09 10.12
CA VAL A 157 8.35 -2.66 8.76
C VAL A 157 9.71 -1.98 8.72
N VAL A 158 10.48 -2.26 7.67
CA VAL A 158 11.66 -1.48 7.34
C VAL A 158 11.33 -0.63 6.12
N ALA A 159 11.65 0.65 6.18
CA ALA A 159 11.44 1.58 5.07
C ALA A 159 12.78 2.22 4.66
N TRP A 160 12.92 2.52 3.38
CA TRP A 160 13.98 3.39 2.88
C TRP A 160 13.34 4.63 2.27
N TYR A 161 13.67 5.82 2.79
CA TYR A 161 13.06 7.08 2.35
C TYR A 161 14.10 8.03 1.74
N ILE A 162 13.68 8.86 0.81
CA ILE A 162 14.52 9.84 0.08
C ILE A 162 14.28 11.24 0.68
N PRO A 163 15.19 11.77 1.53
CA PRO A 163 14.98 13.06 2.18
C PRO A 163 14.97 14.25 1.21
N SER A 164 15.62 14.12 0.05
CA SER A 164 15.68 15.18 -0.96
C SER A 164 14.35 15.43 -1.68
N ILE A 165 13.39 14.51 -1.56
CA ILE A 165 12.02 14.68 -2.06
C ILE A 165 11.14 14.89 -0.84
N GLN A 166 10.84 16.16 -0.50
CA GLN A 166 10.11 16.57 0.71
C GLN A 166 8.60 16.26 0.61
N LEU A 167 8.30 14.98 0.55
CA LEU A 167 6.96 14.43 0.41
C LEU A 167 6.79 13.35 1.48
N GLN A 168 5.92 13.55 2.47
CA GLN A 168 5.76 12.63 3.61
C GLN A 168 4.85 11.44 3.29
N SER A 169 4.94 10.93 2.07
CA SER A 169 4.06 9.88 1.53
C SER A 169 4.87 8.67 1.08
N GLY A 170 4.18 7.55 0.89
CA GLY A 170 4.75 6.28 0.50
C GLY A 170 3.70 5.35 -0.10
N PRO A 171 4.05 4.09 -0.40
CA PRO A 171 3.08 3.12 -0.87
C PRO A 171 2.07 2.79 0.24
N ASP A 172 0.81 2.56 -0.15
CA ASP A 172 -0.28 2.17 0.75
C ASP A 172 -0.43 3.12 1.96
N ILE A 173 -0.31 2.58 3.19
CA ILE A 173 -0.47 3.35 4.43
C ILE A 173 0.85 3.92 4.96
N PHE A 174 1.99 3.62 4.33
CA PHE A 174 3.30 3.97 4.87
C PHE A 174 3.61 5.44 4.61
N MET A 175 3.74 6.22 5.69
CA MET A 175 3.87 7.67 5.65
C MET A 175 4.59 8.21 6.90
N GLY A 176 4.80 9.53 6.96
CA GLY A 176 5.30 10.24 8.15
C GLY A 176 6.82 10.25 8.31
N LEU A 177 7.58 9.76 7.32
CA LEU A 177 9.02 10.00 7.25
C LEU A 177 9.29 11.37 6.59
N PRO A 178 10.40 12.06 6.93
CA PRO A 178 10.75 13.37 6.38
C PRO A 178 11.35 13.22 4.97
N GLY A 179 10.57 12.65 4.05
CA GLY A 179 10.90 12.41 2.66
C GLY A 179 10.11 11.25 2.07
N LEU A 180 10.12 11.14 0.74
CA LEU A 180 9.36 10.12 0.00
C LEU A 180 9.83 8.72 0.37
N ILE A 181 8.93 7.86 0.82
CA ILE A 181 9.25 6.45 1.07
C ILE A 181 9.44 5.76 -0.28
N ALA A 182 10.67 5.32 -0.53
CA ALA A 182 11.11 4.75 -1.78
C ALA A 182 11.11 3.22 -1.81
N GLU A 183 11.17 2.60 -0.63
CA GLU A 183 11.03 1.15 -0.49
C GLU A 183 10.39 0.82 0.84
N VAL A 184 9.54 -0.20 0.85
CA VAL A 184 9.04 -0.84 2.06
C VAL A 184 9.34 -2.34 2.00
N ASP A 185 10.00 -2.82 3.04
CA ASP A 185 10.23 -4.23 3.32
C ASP A 185 9.07 -4.72 4.19
N LEU A 186 8.19 -5.50 3.57
CA LEU A 186 6.99 -6.05 4.16
C LEU A 186 7.19 -7.52 4.49
N LYS A 187 6.24 -8.06 5.24
CA LYS A 187 6.19 -9.46 5.64
C LYS A 187 6.33 -10.44 4.44
N GLY A 188 5.63 -10.17 3.34
CA GLY A 188 5.56 -11.04 2.16
C GLY A 188 6.26 -10.52 0.90
N ALA A 189 6.78 -9.29 0.90
CA ALA A 189 7.38 -8.69 -0.29
C ALA A 189 8.28 -7.50 0.05
N ILE A 190 9.20 -7.18 -0.84
CA ILE A 190 9.84 -5.86 -0.92
C ILE A 190 9.19 -5.10 -2.07
N VAL A 191 8.71 -3.89 -1.78
CA VAL A 191 8.11 -3.00 -2.77
C VAL A 191 8.98 -1.76 -2.90
N THR A 192 9.48 -1.49 -4.10
CA THR A 192 10.43 -0.41 -4.37
C THR A 192 9.89 0.51 -5.47
N ILE A 193 10.22 1.80 -5.41
CA ILE A 193 9.98 2.75 -6.49
C ILE A 193 10.70 2.30 -7.76
N LYS A 194 9.96 2.35 -8.87
CA LYS A 194 10.42 2.13 -10.23
C LYS A 194 10.56 3.43 -11.02
N LYS A 195 9.67 4.41 -10.77
CA LYS A 195 9.61 5.66 -11.54
C LYS A 195 9.06 6.80 -10.69
N ILE A 196 9.57 8.01 -10.91
CA ILE A 196 9.06 9.25 -10.32
C ILE A 196 8.86 10.26 -11.45
N GLU A 197 7.67 10.87 -11.49
CA GLU A 197 7.29 11.88 -12.46
C GLU A 197 6.69 13.08 -11.75
N THR A 198 6.91 14.28 -12.28
CA THR A 198 6.23 15.50 -11.82
C THR A 198 5.20 15.90 -12.85
N ILE A 199 3.94 15.93 -12.43
CA ILE A 199 2.79 16.27 -13.25
C ILE A 199 2.21 17.58 -12.74
N LYS A 200 1.99 18.54 -13.65
CA LYS A 200 1.37 19.82 -13.32
C LYS A 200 -0.15 19.70 -13.41
N ASN A 201 -0.86 20.34 -12.49
CA ASN A 201 -2.32 20.44 -12.49
C ASN A 201 -3.05 19.08 -12.52
N LEU A 202 -2.46 18.05 -11.92
CA LEU A 202 -3.13 16.77 -11.73
C LEU A 202 -4.01 16.85 -10.48
N GLU A 203 -5.29 16.56 -10.63
CA GLU A 203 -6.19 16.41 -9.47
C GLU A 203 -5.92 15.06 -8.80
N ILE A 204 -5.90 15.07 -7.45
CA ILE A 204 -5.72 13.86 -6.66
C ILE A 204 -7.11 13.30 -6.35
N GLU A 205 -7.36 12.05 -6.74
CA GLU A 205 -8.63 11.38 -6.49
C GLU A 205 -8.89 11.26 -4.98
N LYS A 206 -10.14 11.53 -4.58
CA LYS A 206 -10.62 11.36 -3.21
C LYS A 206 -11.53 10.14 -3.15
N ILE A 207 -11.37 9.36 -2.09
CA ILE A 207 -12.24 8.22 -1.82
C ILE A 207 -13.50 8.72 -1.13
N ASN A 208 -14.67 8.34 -1.65
CA ASN A 208 -15.95 8.64 -1.01
C ASN A 208 -16.04 7.92 0.35
N ASP A 209 -16.11 8.71 1.42
CA ASP A 209 -16.11 8.25 2.81
C ASP A 209 -17.47 8.43 3.52
N LEU A 210 -18.55 8.76 2.80
CA LEU A 210 -19.89 8.99 3.38
C LEU A 210 -20.45 7.78 4.15
N LYS A 211 -20.04 6.57 3.77
CA LYS A 211 -20.40 5.30 4.41
C LYS A 211 -19.16 4.58 4.97
N ALA A 212 -18.07 5.29 5.18
CA ALA A 212 -16.86 4.69 5.70
C ALA A 212 -17.07 4.23 7.14
N MET A 213 -16.56 3.04 7.42
CA MET A 213 -16.48 2.51 8.77
C MET A 213 -15.36 3.24 9.52
N ASN A 214 -15.51 3.45 10.82
CA ASN A 214 -14.40 3.90 11.65
C ASN A 214 -13.47 2.73 12.03
N GLN A 215 -12.33 3.04 12.66
CA GLN A 215 -11.34 2.04 13.06
C GLN A 215 -11.90 0.94 13.97
N GLN A 216 -12.81 1.26 14.89
CA GLN A 216 -13.37 0.29 15.83
C GLN A 216 -14.36 -0.64 15.12
N GLU A 217 -15.25 -0.09 14.31
CA GLU A 217 -16.19 -0.88 13.49
C GLU A 217 -15.44 -1.85 12.56
N PHE A 218 -14.34 -1.39 11.97
CA PHE A 218 -13.50 -2.25 11.13
C PHE A 218 -12.84 -3.38 11.94
N LYS A 219 -12.31 -3.09 13.14
CA LYS A 219 -11.77 -4.12 14.03
C LYS A 219 -12.84 -5.16 14.42
N ASP A 220 -14.06 -4.72 14.72
CA ASP A 220 -15.16 -5.60 15.09
C ASP A 220 -15.62 -6.48 13.92
N LEU A 221 -15.64 -5.93 12.71
CA LEU A 221 -15.85 -6.69 11.47
C LEU A 221 -14.81 -7.80 11.31
N ILE A 222 -13.52 -7.48 11.38
CA ILE A 222 -12.44 -8.47 11.26
C ILE A 222 -12.60 -9.56 12.32
N LYS A 223 -12.81 -9.18 13.59
CA LYS A 223 -12.98 -10.14 14.68
C LYS A 223 -14.16 -11.08 14.43
N SER A 224 -15.28 -10.55 13.94
CA SER A 224 -16.44 -11.37 13.56
C SER A 224 -16.13 -12.31 12.39
N LEU A 225 -15.35 -11.88 11.40
CA LEU A 225 -14.99 -12.73 10.26
C LEU A 225 -14.04 -13.84 10.69
N ASN A 226 -13.00 -13.53 11.48
CA ASN A 226 -12.05 -14.52 11.99
C ASN A 226 -12.75 -15.62 12.80
N LYS A 227 -13.68 -15.24 13.71
CA LYS A 227 -14.48 -16.21 14.47
C LYS A 227 -15.33 -17.12 13.58
N LYS A 228 -15.90 -16.59 12.50
CA LYS A 228 -16.68 -17.40 11.53
C LYS A 228 -15.78 -18.39 10.77
N PHE A 229 -14.55 -17.99 10.44
CA PHE A 229 -13.58 -18.88 9.79
C PHE A 229 -13.12 -20.02 10.70
N GLU A 230 -12.80 -19.72 11.96
CA GLU A 230 -12.42 -20.74 12.96
C GLU A 230 -13.51 -21.80 13.09
N ASN A 231 -14.76 -21.38 13.29
CA ASN A 231 -15.89 -22.31 13.41
C ASN A 231 -16.12 -23.18 12.16
N TYR A 232 -15.76 -22.71 10.97
CA TYR A 232 -15.91 -23.49 9.73
C TYR A 232 -14.82 -24.56 9.55
N ILE A 233 -13.67 -24.38 10.19
CA ILE A 233 -12.55 -25.35 10.14
C ILE A 233 -12.74 -26.47 11.16
N ASP A 234 -13.44 -26.17 12.27
CA ASP A 234 -13.71 -27.12 13.36
C ASP A 234 -14.94 -28.03 13.11
N ASP A 235 -15.76 -27.72 12.09
CA ASP A 235 -16.94 -28.49 11.65
C ASP A 235 -16.64 -29.37 10.42
#